data_AF-A0A7K0DU73-F1
#
_entry.id   AF-A0A7K0DU73-F1
#
_cell.length_a   1.000
_cell.length_b   1.000
_cell.length_c   1.000
_cell.angle_alpha   90.00
_cell.angle_beta   90.00
_cell.angle_gamma   90.00
#
_symmetry.space_group_name_H-M   'P 1'
#
loop_
_entity.id
_entity.type
_entity.pdbx_description
1 polymer ?
#
loop_
_entity_poly.entity_id
_entity_poly.type
_entity_poly.pdbx_seq_one_letter_code
_entity_poly.pdbx_strand_id
1 'polypeptide(L)'
;MRLPLGDDPRPVHTAFLDVGISGDMGLVWSLLHAVGGGRTREMLLFPGKFTAGEAHEQGLVTRLFDPETFHDEVAALARELAARPAFVLRMMKANVLSAETLPLAAYIDIESARHLHTVPDSPLSRS
;
A
#
# COMPACT_ATOMS: atom_id res chain seq x y z
N MET A 1 -0.87 1.80 -1.47
CA MET A 1 0.50 1.97 -0.95
C MET A 1 0.39 2.25 0.54
N ARG A 2 0.66 1.24 1.38
CA ARG A 2 0.61 1.38 2.84
C ARG A 2 1.93 2.02 3.32
N LEU A 3 1.86 2.91 4.30
CA LEU A 3 3.00 3.70 4.76
C LEU A 3 3.69 2.97 5.94
N PRO A 4 5.03 3.03 6.05
CA PRO A 4 5.70 2.78 7.30
C PRO A 4 5.46 3.96 8.26
N LEU A 5 5.22 3.66 9.53
CA LEU A 5 5.14 4.66 10.61
C LEU A 5 6.21 4.36 11.65
N GLY A 6 6.77 5.41 12.26
CA GLY A 6 7.47 5.25 13.52
C GLY A 6 6.47 4.89 14.63
N ASP A 7 6.93 4.27 15.72
CA ASP A 7 6.12 4.00 16.90
C ASP A 7 5.82 5.29 17.69
N ASP A 8 5.14 6.22 17.02
CA ASP A 8 4.70 7.49 17.58
C ASP A 8 3.44 7.25 18.43
N PRO A 9 3.42 7.68 19.71
CA PRO A 9 2.26 7.50 20.57
C PRO A 9 1.07 8.39 20.18
N ARG A 10 1.23 9.33 19.24
CA ARG A 10 0.14 10.21 18.81
C ARG A 10 -0.94 9.42 18.07
N PRO A 11 -2.20 9.48 18.54
CA PRO A 11 -3.27 8.70 17.94
C PRO A 11 -3.71 9.27 16.58
N VAL A 12 -4.05 8.36 15.67
CA VAL A 12 -4.64 8.61 14.35
C VAL A 12 -6.14 8.29 14.41
N HIS A 13 -6.99 9.04 13.68
CA HIS A 13 -8.42 8.75 13.51
C HIS A 13 -8.99 9.46 12.29
N THR A 14 -10.16 9.05 11.81
CA THR A 14 -10.90 9.74 10.75
C THR A 14 -11.81 10.81 11.37
N ALA A 15 -11.32 12.04 11.53
CA ALA A 15 -12.02 13.15 12.19
C ALA A 15 -13.26 13.69 11.44
N PHE A 16 -13.63 13.11 10.30
CA PHE A 16 -14.63 13.64 9.37
C PHE A 16 -16.03 13.72 9.97
N LEU A 17 -16.45 12.69 10.71
CA LEU A 17 -17.76 12.68 11.38
C LEU A 17 -17.86 13.78 12.44
N ASP A 18 -16.79 14.03 13.20
CA ASP A 18 -16.76 15.04 14.27
C ASP A 18 -16.93 16.47 13.73
N VAL A 19 -16.54 16.71 12.48
CA VAL A 19 -16.70 18.00 11.78
C VAL A 19 -17.90 18.03 10.83
N GLY A 20 -18.71 16.97 10.76
CA GLY A 20 -19.90 16.91 9.92
C GLY A 20 -19.64 16.74 8.41
N ILE A 21 -18.49 16.16 8.05
CA ILE A 21 -18.08 15.94 6.65
C ILE A 21 -18.13 14.42 6.36
N SER A 22 -18.60 14.02 5.17
CA SER A 22 -18.75 12.59 4.82
C SER A 22 -17.44 11.91 4.37
N GLY A 23 -16.40 12.69 4.12
CA GLY A 23 -15.08 12.25 3.68
C GLY A 23 -14.46 13.24 2.68
N ASP A 24 -13.18 13.08 2.38
CA ASP A 24 -12.46 13.88 1.38
C ASP A 24 -11.34 13.05 0.71
N MET A 25 -10.83 13.50 -0.44
CA MET A 25 -9.62 13.01 -1.15
C MET A 25 -9.58 11.49 -1.39
N GLY A 26 -10.75 10.86 -1.57
CA GLY A 26 -10.82 9.41 -1.81
C GLY A 26 -10.51 8.56 -0.57
N LEU A 27 -10.65 9.11 0.64
CA LEU A 27 -10.42 8.38 1.90
C LEU A 27 -11.22 7.07 1.95
N VAL A 28 -12.53 7.14 1.70
CA VAL A 28 -13.42 5.97 1.80
C VAL A 28 -12.99 4.87 0.84
N TRP A 29 -12.66 5.24 -0.40
CA TRP A 29 -12.13 4.30 -1.40
C TRP A 29 -10.81 3.69 -0.94
N SER A 30 -9.90 4.50 -0.42
CA SER A 30 -8.58 4.06 0.04
C SER A 30 -8.69 3.10 1.22
N LEU A 31 -9.55 3.40 2.20
CA LEU A 31 -9.80 2.53 3.35
C LEU A 31 -10.45 1.21 2.93
N LEU A 32 -11.41 1.23 2.01
CA LEU A 32 -12.03 0.01 1.50
C LEU A 32 -11.00 -0.96 0.91
N HIS A 33 -10.04 -0.45 0.15
CA HIS A 33 -8.99 -1.27 -0.45
C HIS A 33 -7.86 -1.60 0.53
N ALA A 34 -7.62 -0.76 1.54
CA ALA A 34 -6.57 -0.99 2.53
C ALA A 34 -6.96 -1.99 3.62
N VAL A 35 -8.15 -1.84 4.21
CA VAL A 35 -8.58 -2.56 5.43
C VAL A 35 -9.94 -3.26 5.29
N GLY A 36 -10.56 -3.18 4.11
CA GLY A 36 -11.83 -3.83 3.82
C GLY A 36 -13.07 -3.12 4.37
N GLY A 37 -14.24 -3.62 3.98
CA GLY A 37 -15.52 -2.97 4.26
C GLY A 37 -15.90 -2.86 5.73
N GLY A 38 -15.65 -3.90 6.53
CA GLY A 38 -16.02 -3.91 7.95
C GLY A 38 -15.28 -2.83 8.72
N ARG A 39 -13.95 -2.84 8.63
CA ARG A 39 -13.10 -1.88 9.33
C ARG A 39 -13.26 -0.45 8.83
N THR A 40 -13.48 -0.26 7.53
CA THR A 40 -13.79 1.07 6.98
C THR A 40 -15.03 1.68 7.62
N ARG A 41 -16.10 0.89 7.81
CA ARG A 41 -17.32 1.37 8.47
C ARG A 41 -17.08 1.68 9.94
N GLU A 42 -16.32 0.83 10.64
CA GLU A 42 -15.94 1.08 12.03
C GLU A 42 -15.23 2.43 12.18
N MET A 43 -14.15 2.64 11.40
CA MET A 43 -13.38 3.88 11.43
C MET A 43 -14.24 5.11 11.13
N LEU A 44 -15.07 5.06 10.08
CA LEU A 44 -15.83 6.24 9.62
C LEU A 44 -17.07 6.55 10.48
N LEU A 45 -17.76 5.53 10.97
CA LEU A 45 -19.02 5.69 11.71
C LEU A 45 -18.81 5.80 13.22
N PHE A 46 -17.68 5.27 13.72
CA PHE A 46 -17.27 5.33 15.11
C PHE A 46 -15.80 5.77 15.16
N PRO A 47 -15.49 7.08 14.95
CA PRO A 47 -14.12 7.58 14.79
C PRO A 47 -13.33 7.52 16.11
N GLY A 48 -12.89 6.31 16.45
CA GLY A 48 -11.97 6.05 17.54
C GLY A 48 -10.55 6.45 17.20
N LYS A 49 -9.84 6.94 18.20
CA LYS A 49 -8.39 7.13 18.16
C LYS A 49 -7.70 5.78 18.22
N PHE A 50 -6.73 5.56 17.34
CA PHE A 50 -5.89 4.36 17.32
C PHE A 50 -4.41 4.72 17.21
N THR A 51 -3.57 3.88 17.80
CA THR A 51 -2.10 3.96 17.81
C THR A 51 -1.49 3.43 16.52
N ALA A 52 -0.18 3.66 16.31
CA ALA A 52 0.56 3.06 15.21
C ALA A 52 0.53 1.52 15.26
N GLY A 53 0.63 0.94 16.46
CA GLY A 53 0.46 -0.49 16.74
C GLY A 53 -0.88 -1.03 16.25
N GLU A 54 -1.98 -0.43 16.70
CA GLU A 54 -3.32 -0.81 16.27
C GLU A 54 -3.49 -0.63 14.75
N ALA A 55 -2.97 0.44 14.15
CA ALA A 55 -3.00 0.63 12.71
C ALA A 55 -2.26 -0.49 11.95
N HIS A 56 -1.18 -1.02 12.51
CA HIS A 56 -0.43 -2.15 11.95
C HIS A 56 -1.21 -3.46 12.06
N GLU A 57 -1.73 -3.79 13.24
CA GLU A 57 -2.60 -4.96 13.45
C GLU A 57 -3.84 -4.91 12.55
N GLN A 58 -4.33 -3.71 12.29
CA GLN A 58 -5.49 -3.50 11.47
C GLN A 58 -5.22 -3.61 9.96
N GLY A 59 -3.94 -3.70 9.56
CA GLY A 59 -3.50 -3.78 8.18
C GLY A 59 -3.41 -2.44 7.46
N LEU A 60 -3.59 -1.31 8.15
CA LEU A 60 -3.43 0.03 7.56
C LEU A 60 -1.94 0.37 7.36
N VAL A 61 -1.11 -0.07 8.29
CA VAL A 61 0.36 0.12 8.31
C VAL A 61 1.05 -1.22 8.09
N THR A 62 2.14 -1.24 7.33
CA THR A 62 2.85 -2.50 6.99
C THR A 62 4.10 -2.76 7.81
N ARG A 63 4.72 -1.71 8.35
CA ARG A 63 5.93 -1.79 9.16
C ARG A 63 5.91 -0.69 10.21
N LEU A 64 6.38 -1.04 11.39
CA LEU A 64 6.66 -0.12 12.48
C LEU A 64 8.17 -0.09 12.71
N PHE A 65 8.66 1.09 13.03
CA PHE A 65 10.08 1.34 13.28
C PHE A 65 10.23 2.14 14.58
N ASP A 66 11.36 1.99 15.25
CA ASP A 66 11.65 2.80 16.44
C ASP A 66 11.80 4.28 16.05
N PRO A 67 11.17 5.24 16.75
CA PRO A 67 11.32 6.67 16.46
C PRO A 67 12.77 7.15 16.36
N GLU A 68 13.69 6.60 17.17
CA GLU A 68 15.11 6.98 17.19
C GLU A 68 15.85 6.53 15.92
N THR A 69 15.38 5.46 15.26
CA THR A 69 16.04 4.88 14.07
C THR A 69 15.20 5.02 12.78
N PHE A 70 13.99 5.55 12.88
CA PHE A 70 12.99 5.64 11.80
C PHE A 70 13.58 6.16 10.48
N HIS A 71 14.31 7.27 10.53
CA HIS A 71 14.86 7.88 9.31
C HIS A 71 15.92 7.01 8.64
N ASP A 72 16.77 6.35 9.42
CA ASP A 72 17.83 5.49 8.91
C ASP A 72 17.26 4.20 8.32
N GLU A 73 16.28 3.58 8.99
CA GLU A 73 15.61 2.37 8.53
C GLU A 73 14.79 2.64 7.26
N VAL A 74 14.05 3.74 7.20
CA VAL A 74 13.30 4.15 5.99
C VAL A 74 14.26 4.44 4.84
N ALA A 75 15.38 5.13 5.10
CA ALA A 75 16.40 5.39 4.08
C ALA A 75 17.06 4.09 3.58
N ALA A 76 17.30 3.13 4.48
CA ALA A 76 17.81 1.81 4.10
C ALA A 76 16.83 1.07 3.19
N LEU A 77 15.53 1.08 3.51
CA LEU A 77 14.50 0.47 2.68
C LEU A 77 14.40 1.13 1.30
N ALA A 78 14.46 2.46 1.25
CA ALA A 78 14.46 3.20 0.00
C ALA A 78 15.68 2.86 -0.85
N ARG A 79 16.87 2.74 -0.25
CA ARG A 79 18.09 2.30 -0.93
C ARG A 79 17.98 0.87 -1.46
N GLU A 80 17.38 -0.04 -0.69
CA GLU A 80 17.15 -1.42 -1.11
C GLU A 80 16.27 -1.48 -2.36
N LEU A 81 15.15 -0.73 -2.38
CA LEU A 81 14.27 -0.64 -3.55
C LEU A 81 14.97 0.01 -4.75
N ALA A 82 15.72 1.09 -4.52
CA ALA A 82 16.45 1.80 -5.57
C ALA A 82 17.56 0.95 -6.20
N ALA A 83 18.10 -0.04 -5.47
CA ALA A 83 19.10 -0.97 -5.99
C ALA A 83 18.52 -2.08 -6.89
N ARG A 84 17.18 -2.24 -6.97
CA ARG A 84 16.55 -3.25 -7.82
C ARG A 84 16.38 -2.72 -9.26
N PRO A 85 16.27 -3.61 -10.27
CA PRO A 85 15.99 -3.19 -11.64
C PRO A 85 14.65 -2.45 -11.75
N ALA A 86 14.68 -1.16 -12.04
CA ALA A 86 13.51 -0.29 -12.05
C ALA A 86 12.39 -0.78 -12.99
N PHE A 87 12.76 -1.35 -14.14
CA PHE A 87 11.81 -1.91 -15.10
C PHE A 87 11.06 -3.12 -14.51
N VAL A 88 11.77 -4.03 -13.82
CA VAL A 88 11.16 -5.20 -13.19
C VAL A 88 10.21 -4.76 -12.07
N LEU A 89 10.64 -3.83 -11.21
CA LEU A 89 9.76 -3.25 -10.17
C LEU A 89 8.50 -2.61 -10.77
N ARG A 90 8.64 -1.90 -11.91
CA ARG A 90 7.50 -1.30 -12.61
C ARG A 90 6.53 -2.36 -13.12
N MET A 91 7.02 -3.43 -13.73
CA MET A 91 6.17 -4.53 -14.21
C MET A 91 5.48 -5.28 -13.06
N MET A 92 6.20 -5.55 -11.97
CA MET A 92 5.62 -6.15 -10.77
C MET A 92 4.52 -5.27 -10.17
N LYS A 93 4.74 -3.95 -10.07
CA LYS A 93 3.72 -3.00 -9.60
C LYS A 93 2.51 -2.97 -10.54
N ALA A 94 2.72 -2.98 -11.85
CA ALA A 94 1.65 -3.01 -12.83
C ALA A 94 0.83 -4.32 -12.74
N ASN A 95 1.47 -5.45 -12.43
CA ASN A 95 0.81 -6.73 -12.19
C ASN A 95 -0.15 -6.65 -11.01
N VAL A 96 0.30 -6.12 -9.87
CA VAL A 96 -0.56 -5.93 -8.69
C VAL A 96 -1.78 -5.08 -9.04
N LEU A 97 -1.60 -3.93 -9.69
CA LEU A 97 -2.70 -3.04 -10.04
C LEU A 97 -3.71 -3.68 -11.03
N SER A 98 -3.22 -4.48 -11.97
CA SER A 98 -4.09 -5.23 -12.88
C SER A 98 -4.87 -6.33 -12.15
N ALA A 99 -4.21 -7.09 -11.27
CA ALA A 99 -4.82 -8.16 -10.50
C ALA A 99 -5.89 -7.66 -9.50
N GLU A 100 -5.77 -6.42 -9.01
CA GLU A 100 -6.77 -5.79 -8.13
C GLU A 100 -8.14 -5.57 -8.81
N THR A 101 -8.19 -5.52 -10.14
CA THR A 101 -9.38 -5.07 -10.89
C THR A 101 -9.86 -6.05 -11.94
N LEU A 102 -8.99 -6.93 -12.45
CA LEU A 102 -9.30 -7.84 -13.54
C LEU A 102 -9.67 -9.24 -13.04
N PRO A 103 -10.62 -9.93 -13.70
CA PRO A 103 -10.80 -11.36 -13.52
C PRO A 103 -9.52 -12.13 -13.88
N LEU A 104 -9.25 -13.22 -13.17
CA LEU A 104 -8.03 -14.03 -13.34
C LEU A 104 -7.74 -14.39 -14.80
N ALA A 105 -8.75 -14.84 -15.55
CA ALA A 105 -8.60 -15.23 -16.95
C ALA A 105 -8.09 -14.08 -17.83
N ALA A 106 -8.55 -12.85 -17.61
CA ALA A 106 -8.07 -11.67 -18.35
C ALA A 106 -6.68 -11.21 -17.87
N TYR A 107 -6.36 -11.43 -16.60
CA TYR A 107 -5.08 -11.05 -16.01
C TYR A 107 -3.91 -11.92 -16.49
N ILE A 108 -4.11 -13.22 -16.67
CA ILE A 108 -3.05 -14.17 -17.03
C ILE A 108 -2.32 -13.77 -18.32
N ASP A 109 -3.05 -13.33 -19.35
CA ASP A 109 -2.45 -12.91 -20.62
C ASP A 109 -1.57 -11.65 -20.43
N ILE A 110 -2.02 -10.72 -19.59
CA ILE A 110 -1.30 -9.48 -19.28
C ILE A 110 -0.02 -9.78 -18.48
N GLU A 111 -0.12 -10.64 -17.46
CA GLU A 111 1.04 -11.06 -16.67
C GLU A 111 2.06 -11.79 -17.54
N SER A 112 1.60 -12.72 -18.38
CA SER A 112 2.45 -13.48 -19.30
C SER A 112 3.20 -12.57 -20.26
N ALA A 113 2.52 -11.56 -20.84
CA ALA A 113 3.16 -10.58 -21.69
C ALA A 113 4.25 -9.80 -20.93
N ARG A 114 3.98 -9.31 -19.72
CA ARG A 114 4.98 -8.58 -18.91
C ARG A 114 6.13 -9.46 -18.45
N HIS A 115 5.86 -10.73 -18.14
CA HIS A 115 6.87 -11.73 -17.80
C HIS A 115 7.90 -11.86 -18.92
N LEU A 116 7.44 -12.02 -20.18
CA LEU A 116 8.33 -12.10 -21.34
C LEU A 116 9.23 -10.87 -21.55
N HIS A 117 8.86 -9.68 -21.05
CA HIS A 117 9.72 -8.49 -21.10
C HIS A 117 10.80 -8.47 -19.99
N THR A 118 10.69 -9.34 -18.98
CA THR A 118 11.58 -9.35 -17.81
C THR A 118 12.45 -10.60 -17.71
N VAL A 119 12.10 -11.66 -18.45
CA VAL A 119 12.90 -12.89 -18.55
C VAL A 119 14.22 -12.59 -19.28
N PRO A 120 15.37 -12.97 -18.70
CA PRO A 120 16.66 -12.92 -19.40
C PRO A 120 16.60 -13.71 -20.71
N ASP A 121 17.27 -13.22 -21.74
CA ASP A 121 17.35 -13.86 -23.07
C ASP A 121 16.04 -13.96 -23.86
N SER A 122 14.96 -13.34 -23.36
CA SER A 122 13.76 -13.12 -24.16
C SER A 122 14.03 -12.11 -25.28
N PRO A 123 13.56 -12.33 -26.52
CA PRO A 123 13.69 -11.35 -27.60
C PRO A 123 12.99 -10.02 -27.30
N LEU A 124 12.11 -10.00 -26.29
CA LEU A 124 11.36 -8.81 -25.85
C LEU A 124 11.96 -8.12 -24.62
N SER A 125 13.12 -8.58 -24.10
CA SER A 125 13.64 -8.12 -22.80
C SER A 125 14.26 -6.71 -22.81
N ARG A 126 14.31 -6.00 -23.95
CA ARG A 126 15.05 -4.73 -24.11
C ARG A 126 14.40 -3.66 -25.01
N SER A 127 13.11 -3.75 -25.32
CA SER A 127 12.37 -2.69 -26.04
C SER A 127 11.66 -1.73 -25.09
#